data_AF-A0A929HXZ2-F1
#
_entry.id   AF-A0A929HXZ2-F1
#
_cell.length_a   1.000
_cell.length_b   1.000
_cell.length_c   1.000
_cell.angle_alpha   90.00
_cell.angle_beta   90.00
_cell.angle_gamma   90.00
#
_symmetry.space_group_name_H-M   'P 1'
#
loop_
_entity.id
_entity.type
_entity.pdbx_description
1 polymer ?
#
loop_
_entity_poly.entity_id
_entity_poly.type
_entity_poly.pdbx_seq_one_letter_code
_entity_poly.pdbx_strand_id
1 'polypeptide(L)' 'MKPNQEWGSHLGFILASIAGAIGLGNIWRFSYVAYEGGGGSFLLIYLIALFTTALPMLILEYGIGHN' A
#
# COMPACT_ATOMS: atom_id res chain seq x y z
N MET A 1 6.33 -30.77 -17.74
CA MET A 1 6.60 -29.38 -17.29
C MET A 1 5.26 -28.66 -17.29
N LYS A 2 4.77 -28.18 -16.14
CA LYS A 2 3.51 -27.41 -16.08
C LYS A 2 3.76 -26.08 -16.81
N PRO A 3 2.90 -25.64 -17.74
CA PRO A 3 3.02 -24.30 -18.30
C PRO A 3 2.91 -23.31 -17.13
N ASN A 4 3.96 -22.54 -16.95
CA ASN A 4 4.01 -21.33 -16.14
C ASN A 4 2.75 -20.52 -16.48
N GLN A 5 1.87 -20.37 -15.49
CA GLN A 5 0.69 -19.50 -15.58
C GLN A 5 1.20 -18.06 -15.57
N GLU A 6 1.72 -17.61 -16.71
CA GLU A 6 2.16 -16.25 -16.88
C GLU A 6 0.92 -15.37 -17.02
N TRP A 7 0.91 -14.28 -16.25
CA TRP A 7 -0.17 -13.31 -16.32
C TRP A 7 -0.21 -12.74 -17.74
N GLY A 8 -1.37 -12.83 -18.40
CA GLY A 8 -1.53 -12.42 -19.81
C GLY A 8 -1.26 -10.94 -20.08
N SER A 9 -1.15 -10.12 -19.04
CA SER A 9 -0.67 -8.74 -19.12
C SER A 9 0.09 -8.35 -17.86
N HIS A 10 1.29 -7.79 -18.05
CA HIS A 10 2.09 -7.20 -16.98
C HIS A 10 1.32 -6.08 -16.25
N LEU A 11 0.49 -5.32 -16.97
CA LEU A 11 -0.40 -4.33 -16.36
C LEU A 11 -1.47 -4.99 -15.48
N GLY A 12 -2.02 -6.14 -15.91
CA GLY A 12 -2.98 -6.89 -15.12
C GLY A 12 -2.39 -7.40 -13.81
N PHE A 13 -1.14 -7.85 -13.84
CA PHE A 13 -0.39 -8.23 -12.64
C PHE A 13 -0.19 -7.05 -11.69
N ILE A 14 0.31 -5.91 -12.19
CA ILE A 14 0.53 -4.71 -11.39
C ILE A 14 -0.78 -4.23 -10.75
N LEU A 15 -1.87 -4.15 -11.53
CA LEU A 15 -3.17 -3.71 -11.03
C LEU A 15 -3.73 -4.64 -9.96
N ALA A 16 -3.59 -5.95 -10.13
CA ALA A 16 -4.00 -6.93 -9.12
C ALA A 16 -3.17 -6.82 -7.83
N SER A 17 -1.85 -6.62 -7.95
CA SER A 17 -0.97 -6.37 -6.79
C SER A 17 -1.30 -5.06 -6.08
N ILE A 18 -1.58 -3.99 -6.82
CA ILE A 18 -2.03 -2.70 -6.26
C ILE A 18 -3.37 -2.87 -5.53
N ALA A 19 -4.32 -3.60 -6.12
CA ALA A 19 -5.61 -3.88 -5.50
C ALA A 19 -5.48 -4.71 -4.20
N GLY A 20 -4.52 -5.65 -4.15
CA GLY A 20 -4.19 -6.39 -2.93
C GLY A 20 -3.53 -5.52 -1.86
N ALA A 21 -2.69 -4.57 -2.24
CA ALA A 21 -2.03 -3.65 -1.32
C ALA A 21 -2.98 -2.54 -0.79
N ILE A 22 -3.87 -2.04 -1.65
CA ILE A 22 -4.89 -1.02 -1.32
C ILE A 22 -6.18 -1.74 -0.95
N GLY A 23 -6.24 -2.38 0.23
CA GLY A 23 -7.46 -3.05 0.69
C GLY A 23 -8.66 -2.09 0.78
N LEU A 24 -9.88 -2.59 0.54
CA LEU A 24 -11.14 -1.82 0.58
C LEU A 24 -11.30 -0.94 1.82
N GLY A 25 -10.81 -1.41 2.99
CA GLY A 25 -10.83 -0.67 4.24
C GLY A 25 -9.99 0.61 4.23
N ASN A 26 -8.95 0.67 3.40
CA ASN A 26 -8.07 1.83 3.28
C ASN A 26 -8.71 2.96 2.46
N ILE A 27 -9.78 2.69 1.72
CA ILE A 27 -10.48 3.72 0.93
C ILE A 27 -11.56 4.39 1.79
N TRP A 28 -12.43 3.61 2.46
CA TRP A 28 -13.53 4.20 3.24
C TRP A 28 -13.07 4.77 4.59
N ARG A 29 -12.19 4.05 5.32
CA ARG A 29 -11.81 4.45 6.69
C ARG A 29 -10.87 5.64 6.65
N PHE A 30 -9.96 5.65 5.68
CA PHE A 30 -9.11 6.81 5.42
C PHE A 30 -9.94 8.05 5.09
N SER A 31 -10.92 7.94 4.19
CA SER A 31 -11.74 9.08 3.79
C SER A 31 -12.51 9.68 4.97
N TYR A 32 -13.05 8.82 5.84
CA TYR A 32 -13.76 9.24 7.05
C TYR A 32 -12.82 9.92 8.07
N VAL A 33 -11.68 9.31 8.38
CA VAL A 33 -10.69 9.87 9.32
C VAL A 33 -10.06 11.16 8.79
N ALA A 34 -9.81 11.24 7.47
CA ALA A 34 -9.32 12.45 6.83
C ALA A 34 -10.35 13.58 6.91
N TYR A 35 -11.64 13.28 6.76
CA TYR A 35 -12.71 14.26 6.92
C TYR A 35 -12.78 14.81 8.36
N GLU A 36 -12.75 13.94 9.37
CA GLU A 36 -12.75 14.37 10.78
C GLU A 36 -11.45 15.05 11.21
N GLY A 37 -10.30 14.66 10.64
CA GLY A 37 -8.97 15.17 10.98
C GLY A 37 -8.59 16.54 10.37
N GLY A 38 -9.52 17.24 9.72
CA GLY A 38 -9.26 18.54 9.09
C GLY A 38 -9.02 18.49 7.58
N GLY A 39 -9.46 17.43 6.90
CA GLY A 39 -9.48 17.31 5.44
C GLY A 39 -8.08 17.27 4.82
N GLY A 40 -7.75 18.26 3.99
CA GLY A 40 -6.51 18.30 3.20
C GLY A 40 -5.23 18.42 4.04
N SER A 41 -5.29 19.05 5.22
CA SER A 41 -4.13 19.16 6.12
C SER A 41 -3.77 17.79 6.74
N PHE A 42 -4.78 16.95 6.99
CA PHE A 42 -4.57 15.59 7.47
C PHE A 42 -3.81 14.74 6.44
N LEU A 43 -4.10 14.89 5.14
CA LEU A 43 -3.39 14.19 4.07
C LEU A 43 -1.88 14.47 4.08
N LEU A 44 -1.47 15.72 4.30
CA LEU A 44 -0.05 16.09 4.35
C LEU A 44 0.67 15.42 5.52
N ILE A 45 0.10 15.49 6.72
CA ILE A 45 0.66 14.85 7.91
C ILE A 45 0.65 13.32 7.77
N TYR A 46 -0.43 12.76 7.19
CA TYR A 46 -0.56 11.34 6.90
C TYR A 46 0.52 10.84 5.93
N LEU A 47 0.80 11.59 4.86
CA LEU A 47 1.88 11.25 3.92
C LEU A 47 3.24 11.26 4.62
N ILE A 48 3.54 12.30 5.41
CA ILE A 48 4.81 12.37 6.15
C ILE A 48 4.94 11.20 7.13
N ALA A 49 3.87 10.88 7.88
CA ALA A 49 3.84 9.75 8.79
C ALA A 49 4.00 8.42 8.05
N LEU A 50 3.40 8.28 6.86
CA LEU A 50 3.55 7.11 6.00
C LEU A 50 4.99 6.95 5.52
N PHE A 51 5.65 8.01 5.03
CA PHE A 51 7.06 7.94 4.62
C PHE A 51 8.00 7.72 5.82
N THR A 52 7.64 8.19 7.01
CA THR A 52 8.50 8.07 8.19
C THR A 52 8.27 6.76 8.95
N THR A 53 7.13 6.11 8.77
CA THR A 53 6.78 4.87 9.49
C THR A 53 6.75 3.66 8.56
N ALA A 54 6.05 3.76 7.43
CA ALA A 54 5.88 2.62 6.53
C ALA A 54 7.18 2.24 5.80
N LEU A 55 7.99 3.21 5.38
CA LEU A 55 9.29 2.97 4.73
C LEU A 55 10.30 2.27 5.65
N PRO A 56 10.59 2.76 6.87
CA PRO A 56 11.50 2.05 7.76
C PRO A 56 10.95 0.70 8.22
N MET A 57 9.63 0.57 8.40
CA MET A 57 9.01 -0.71 8.71
C MET A 57 9.17 -1.71 7.56
N LEU A 58 9.01 -1.26 6.32
CA LEU A 58 9.25 -2.06 5.12
C LEU A 58 10.73 -2.46 5.03
N ILE A 59 11.67 -1.53 5.24
CA ILE A 59 13.11 -1.84 5.29
C ILE A 59 13.42 -2.87 6.37
N LEU A 60 12.77 -2.78 7.54
CA LEU A 60 12.92 -3.73 8.64
C LEU A 60 12.39 -5.12 8.26
N GLU A 61 11.19 -5.21 7.68
CA GLU A 61 10.62 -6.47 7.20
C GLU A 61 11.50 -7.13 6.13
N TYR A 62 12.00 -6.34 5.17
CA TYR A 62 12.94 -6.83 4.15
C TYR A 62 14.28 -7.26 4.76
N GLY A 63 14.80 -6.52 5.76
CA GLY A 63 16.05 -6.85 6.44
C GLY A 63 15.96 -8.11 7.29
N ILE A 64 14.84 -8.34 7.97
CA ILE A 64 14.61 -9.56 8.78
C ILE A 64 14.35 -10.77 7.88
N GLY A 65 13.63 -10.59 6.77
CA GLY A 65 13.31 -11.67 5.83
C GLY A 65 14.46 -12.12 4.94
N HIS A 66 15.59 -11.40 4.93
CA HIS A 66 16.77 -11.70 4.09
C HIS A 66 17.86 -12.51 4.82
N ASN A 67 17.49 -13.33 5.81
CA ASN A 67 18.43 -14.21 6.54
C ASN A 67 17.90 -15.65 6.63
#